data_AF-A0A5U2XE01-F1
#
_entry.id   AF-A0A5U2XE01-F1
#
_cell.length_a   1.000
_cell.length_b   1.000
_cell.length_c   1.000
_cell.angle_alpha   90.00
_cell.angle_beta   90.00
_cell.angle_gamma   90.00
#
_symmetry.space_group_name_H-M   'P 1'
#
loop_
_entity.id
_entity.type
_entity.pdbx_description
1 polymer ?
#
loop_
_entity_poly.entity_id
_entity_poly.type
_entity_poly.pdbx_seq_one_letter_code
_entity_poly.pdbx_strand_id
1 'polypeptide(L)'
;MFSDNVINAWWFISLYLFLLIALTFVTFGKSNLMRFIAHHFNLEYSDRKLKMLDKKWRDIQLFKIINGINVSGIEDVRMIQQGLIDGKLKTSYFFLTRIWGDITKPPHIIKTIIVILASIFYILLACYIHNEQSVIVRDAIGIPYKNMMYYVYSDKVLLSFKNKAVEFNKTYSLADCKRLQNVFIKDTLPEIACNKLLQLNEEDSEWLSQEIKDNNSHKKALLILSIVYFTSGLVIFLSYTKFFYANKKVLEYKASNKNHS
;
A
#
# COMPACT_ATOMS: atom_id res chain seq x y z
N MET A 1 0.68 30.93 15.59
CA MET A 1 0.91 29.48 15.73
C MET A 1 -0.38 28.62 15.83
N PHE A 2 -1.60 29.21 15.80
CA PHE A 2 -2.88 28.46 15.80
C PHE A 2 -3.59 28.40 14.43
N SER A 3 -3.12 29.14 13.42
CA SER A 3 -3.76 29.25 12.09
C SER A 3 -3.49 28.05 11.18
N ASP A 4 -2.26 27.52 11.21
CA ASP A 4 -1.84 26.46 10.27
C ASP A 4 -2.50 25.11 10.56
N ASN A 5 -2.87 24.86 11.82
CA ASN A 5 -3.55 23.61 12.22
C ASN A 5 -5.01 23.55 11.75
N VAL A 6 -5.71 24.68 11.70
CA VAL A 6 -7.11 24.74 11.26
C VAL A 6 -7.19 24.57 9.74
N ILE A 7 -6.32 25.25 8.99
CA ILE A 7 -6.26 25.13 7.53
C ILE A 7 -5.91 23.69 7.11
N ASN A 8 -4.95 23.06 7.80
CA ASN A 8 -4.59 21.66 7.55
C ASN A 8 -5.76 20.71 7.86
N ALA A 9 -6.50 20.91 8.96
CA ALA A 9 -7.66 20.07 9.29
C ALA A 9 -8.77 20.14 8.23
N TRP A 10 -9.09 21.34 7.73
CA TRP A 10 -10.05 21.51 6.64
C TRP A 10 -9.57 20.87 5.33
N TRP A 11 -8.27 20.93 5.05
CA TRP A 11 -7.68 20.26 3.89
C TRP A 11 -7.78 18.74 3.99
N PHE A 12 -7.51 18.16 5.17
CA PHE A 12 -7.68 16.72 5.43
C PHE A 12 -9.15 16.27 5.34
N ILE A 13 -10.09 17.06 5.88
CA ILE A 13 -11.53 16.79 5.79
C ILE A 13 -12.00 16.85 4.33
N SER A 14 -11.58 17.88 3.59
CA SER A 14 -11.92 18.02 2.18
C SER A 14 -11.32 16.91 1.32
N LEU A 15 -10.07 16.52 1.57
CA LEU A 15 -9.41 15.40 0.90
C LEU A 15 -10.11 14.08 1.22
N TYR A 16 -10.50 13.86 2.49
CA TYR A 16 -11.24 12.69 2.91
C TYR A 16 -12.60 12.61 2.24
N LEU A 17 -13.38 13.69 2.23
CA LEU A 17 -14.67 13.76 1.54
C LEU A 17 -14.53 13.55 0.04
N PHE A 18 -13.51 14.14 -0.58
CA PHE A 18 -13.23 13.95 -2.00
C PHE A 18 -12.84 12.51 -2.32
N LEU A 19 -12.00 11.88 -1.50
CA LEU A 19 -11.64 10.47 -1.63
C LEU A 19 -12.86 9.57 -1.42
N LEU A 20 -13.75 9.90 -0.48
CA LEU A 20 -14.98 9.14 -0.22
C LEU A 20 -15.93 9.24 -1.41
N ILE A 21 -16.10 10.44 -1.98
CA ILE A 21 -16.88 10.69 -3.20
C ILE A 21 -16.25 10.00 -4.42
N ALA A 22 -14.94 10.09 -4.60
CA ALA A 22 -14.23 9.41 -5.68
C ALA A 22 -14.35 7.88 -5.54
N LEU A 23 -14.24 7.37 -4.31
CA LEU A 23 -14.41 5.94 -4.02
C LEU A 23 -15.84 5.49 -4.30
N THR A 24 -16.87 6.27 -3.93
CA THR A 24 -18.26 5.95 -4.29
C THR A 24 -18.49 6.04 -5.80
N PHE A 25 -17.88 7.00 -6.51
CA PHE A 25 -17.95 7.08 -7.97
C PHE A 25 -17.26 5.89 -8.66
N VAL A 26 -16.10 5.46 -8.17
CA VAL A 26 -15.36 4.31 -8.73
C VAL A 26 -16.07 2.98 -8.40
N THR A 27 -16.64 2.84 -7.20
CA THR A 27 -17.27 1.59 -6.75
C THR A 27 -18.71 1.42 -7.24
N PHE A 28 -19.47 2.52 -7.39
CA PHE A 28 -20.85 2.47 -7.88
C PHE A 28 -20.91 2.81 -9.37
N GLY A 29 -20.17 3.78 -9.88
CA GLY A 29 -20.37 4.36 -11.21
C GLY A 29 -21.49 5.41 -11.21
N LYS A 30 -21.33 6.49 -11.99
CA LYS A 30 -22.22 7.68 -11.98
C LYS A 30 -23.72 7.35 -12.09
N SER A 31 -24.07 6.39 -12.96
CA SER A 31 -25.46 5.97 -13.18
C SER A 31 -26.07 5.26 -11.97
N ASN A 32 -25.29 4.43 -11.29
CA ASN A 32 -25.76 3.63 -10.17
C ASN A 32 -25.94 4.47 -8.90
N LEU A 33 -25.06 5.46 -8.69
CA LEU A 33 -25.22 6.45 -7.62
C LEU A 33 -26.48 7.28 -7.83
N MET A 34 -26.72 7.76 -9.05
CA MET A 34 -27.93 8.54 -9.35
C MET A 34 -29.21 7.72 -9.18
N ARG A 35 -29.22 6.43 -9.55
CA ARG A 35 -30.37 5.54 -9.29
C ARG A 35 -30.63 5.33 -7.81
N PHE A 36 -29.58 5.26 -6.99
CA PHE A 36 -29.71 5.12 -5.54
C PHE A 36 -30.29 6.39 -4.90
N ILE A 37 -29.81 7.58 -5.32
CA ILE A 37 -30.33 8.88 -4.89
C ILE A 37 -31.79 9.06 -5.34
N ALA A 38 -32.10 8.75 -6.61
CA ALA A 38 -33.46 8.83 -7.14
C ALA A 38 -34.45 8.00 -6.31
N HIS A 39 -34.05 6.79 -5.90
CA HIS A 39 -34.86 5.95 -5.02
C HIS A 39 -35.08 6.57 -3.64
N HIS A 40 -34.07 7.19 -3.03
CA HIS A 40 -34.22 7.88 -1.74
C HIS A 40 -35.29 8.99 -1.79
N PHE A 41 -35.43 9.67 -2.93
CA PHE A 41 -36.46 10.67 -3.17
C PHE A 41 -37.76 10.11 -3.79
N ASN A 42 -37.97 8.78 -3.78
CA ASN A 42 -39.12 8.11 -4.37
C ASN A 42 -39.36 8.43 -5.87
N LEU A 43 -38.29 8.77 -6.60
CA LEU A 43 -38.35 8.98 -8.04
C LEU A 43 -38.30 7.61 -8.73
N GLU A 44 -39.44 7.17 -9.26
CA GLU A 44 -39.57 5.90 -9.96
C GLU A 44 -39.89 6.10 -11.44
N TYR A 45 -39.49 5.13 -12.27
CA TYR A 45 -39.94 5.08 -13.66
C TYR A 45 -41.46 4.90 -13.72
N SER A 46 -42.13 5.67 -14.57
CA SER A 46 -43.56 5.49 -14.88
C SER A 46 -43.83 4.21 -15.66
N ASP A 47 -42.90 3.82 -16.55
CA ASP A 47 -42.99 2.58 -17.31
C ASP A 47 -42.80 1.35 -16.40
N ARG A 48 -43.77 0.42 -16.47
CA ARG A 48 -43.80 -0.79 -15.62
C ARG A 48 -42.61 -1.72 -15.87
N LYS A 49 -42.14 -1.85 -17.12
CA LYS A 49 -41.01 -2.74 -17.45
C LYS A 49 -39.72 -2.16 -16.89
N LEU A 50 -39.49 -0.87 -17.07
CA LEU A 50 -38.32 -0.16 -16.52
C LEU A 50 -38.32 -0.18 -14.99
N LYS A 51 -39.47 0.04 -14.36
CA LYS A 51 -39.61 -0.06 -12.90
C LYS A 51 -39.22 -1.45 -12.36
N MET A 52 -39.65 -2.51 -13.04
CA MET A 52 -39.28 -3.88 -12.65
C MET A 52 -37.78 -4.16 -12.84
N LEU A 53 -37.19 -3.71 -13.95
CA LEU A 53 -35.76 -3.86 -14.21
C LEU A 53 -34.93 -3.10 -13.17
N ASP A 54 -35.34 -1.90 -12.78
CA ASP A 54 -34.66 -1.11 -11.78
C ASP A 54 -34.74 -1.75 -10.39
N LYS A 55 -35.91 -2.29 -10.01
CA LYS A 55 -36.04 -3.06 -8.75
C LYS A 55 -35.11 -4.26 -8.70
N LYS A 56 -35.08 -5.09 -9.77
CA LYS A 56 -34.16 -6.24 -9.86
C LYS A 56 -32.70 -5.81 -9.76
N TRP A 57 -32.34 -4.72 -10.43
CA TRP A 57 -30.99 -4.17 -10.38
C TRP A 57 -30.63 -3.72 -8.96
N ARG A 58 -31.53 -3.02 -8.26
CA ARG A 58 -31.34 -2.58 -6.87
C ARG A 58 -31.14 -3.76 -5.92
N ASP A 59 -31.97 -4.80 -6.02
CA ASP A 59 -31.85 -6.01 -5.19
C ASP A 59 -30.48 -6.68 -5.37
N ILE A 60 -30.00 -6.76 -6.63
CA ILE A 60 -28.66 -7.26 -6.94
C ILE A 60 -27.57 -6.38 -6.28
N GLN A 61 -27.65 -5.05 -6.37
CA GLN A 61 -26.66 -4.17 -5.73
C GLN A 61 -26.67 -4.28 -4.20
N LEU A 62 -27.86 -4.33 -3.60
CA LEU A 62 -28.01 -4.47 -2.16
C LEU A 62 -27.36 -5.77 -1.68
N PHE A 63 -27.59 -6.87 -2.40
CA PHE A 63 -26.93 -8.14 -2.14
C PHE A 63 -25.40 -8.05 -2.21
N LYS A 64 -24.85 -7.36 -3.23
CA LYS A 64 -23.39 -7.14 -3.36
C LYS A 64 -22.80 -6.38 -2.19
N ILE A 65 -23.55 -5.44 -1.63
CA ILE A 65 -23.10 -4.59 -0.51
C ILE A 65 -23.14 -5.38 0.79
N ILE A 66 -24.28 -6.00 1.09
CA ILE A 66 -24.49 -6.71 2.37
C ILE A 66 -23.58 -7.93 2.47
N ASN A 67 -23.50 -8.74 1.40
CA ASN A 67 -22.79 -10.01 1.45
C ASN A 67 -21.35 -9.92 0.93
N GLY A 68 -20.97 -8.82 0.27
CA GLY A 68 -19.65 -8.70 -0.35
C GLY A 68 -19.44 -9.65 -1.54
N ILE A 69 -20.52 -10.13 -2.16
CA ILE A 69 -20.49 -11.10 -3.27
C ILE A 69 -20.88 -10.41 -4.56
N ASN A 70 -20.02 -10.40 -5.57
CA ASN A 70 -20.35 -9.81 -6.87
C ASN A 70 -21.08 -10.81 -7.77
N VAL A 71 -22.29 -10.47 -8.21
CA VAL A 71 -23.19 -11.31 -9.02
C VAL A 71 -23.88 -10.45 -10.08
N SER A 72 -24.11 -10.96 -11.30
CA SER A 72 -24.81 -10.17 -12.33
C SER A 72 -26.33 -10.40 -12.41
N GLY A 73 -26.85 -11.53 -11.93
CA GLY A 73 -28.24 -11.94 -12.13
C GLY A 73 -29.03 -12.16 -10.83
N ILE A 74 -30.32 -11.85 -10.84
CA ILE A 74 -31.20 -12.01 -9.68
C ILE A 74 -31.42 -13.49 -9.31
N GLU A 75 -31.48 -14.38 -10.30
CA GLU A 75 -31.62 -15.82 -10.04
C GLU A 75 -30.37 -16.40 -9.39
N ASP A 76 -29.20 -15.91 -9.79
CA ASP A 76 -27.93 -16.27 -9.16
C ASP A 76 -27.86 -15.75 -7.71
N VAL A 77 -28.39 -14.56 -7.44
CA VAL A 77 -28.52 -14.02 -6.07
C VAL A 77 -29.38 -14.95 -5.21
N ARG A 78 -30.56 -15.37 -5.71
CA ARG A 78 -31.45 -16.30 -4.99
C ARG A 78 -30.77 -17.64 -4.73
N MET A 79 -30.08 -18.18 -5.73
CA MET A 79 -29.37 -19.45 -5.60
C MET A 79 -28.25 -19.36 -4.55
N ILE A 80 -27.42 -18.31 -4.58
CA ILE A 80 -26.37 -18.13 -3.57
C ILE A 80 -26.98 -17.92 -2.17
N GLN A 81 -28.04 -17.12 -2.05
CA GLN A 81 -28.73 -16.90 -0.78
C GLN A 81 -29.27 -18.22 -0.21
N GLN A 82 -29.88 -19.06 -1.05
CA GLN A 82 -30.34 -20.39 -0.65
C GLN A 82 -29.16 -21.27 -0.20
N GLY A 83 -28.05 -21.27 -0.95
CA GLY A 83 -26.86 -22.03 -0.56
C GLY A 83 -26.23 -21.57 0.76
N LEU A 84 -26.34 -20.29 1.10
CA LEU A 84 -25.93 -19.75 2.39
C LEU A 84 -26.86 -20.20 3.51
N ILE A 85 -28.18 -20.16 3.29
CA ILE A 85 -29.20 -20.63 4.24
C ILE A 85 -29.05 -22.14 4.51
N ASP A 86 -28.83 -22.92 3.46
CA ASP A 86 -28.65 -24.38 3.53
C ASP A 86 -27.28 -24.79 4.13
N GLY A 87 -26.40 -23.82 4.43
CA GLY A 87 -25.05 -24.07 4.93
C GLY A 87 -24.06 -24.70 3.93
N LYS A 88 -24.49 -24.90 2.68
CA LYS A 88 -23.67 -25.45 1.58
C LYS A 88 -22.61 -24.44 1.10
N LEU A 89 -22.91 -23.15 1.21
CA LEU A 89 -21.97 -22.04 1.01
C LEU A 89 -21.73 -21.35 2.36
N LYS A 90 -20.50 -20.90 2.60
CA LYS A 90 -20.15 -20.13 3.82
C LYS A 90 -19.84 -18.68 3.45
N THR A 91 -20.30 -17.75 4.28
CA THR A 91 -20.00 -16.31 4.14
C THR A 91 -18.50 -16.03 4.11
N SER A 92 -17.71 -16.76 4.89
CA SER A 92 -16.24 -16.64 4.95
C SER A 92 -15.52 -16.94 3.63
N TYR A 93 -16.18 -17.61 2.69
CA TYR A 93 -15.61 -17.85 1.36
C TYR A 93 -15.52 -16.55 0.54
N PHE A 94 -16.40 -15.59 0.81
CA PHE A 94 -16.59 -14.42 -0.03
C PHE A 94 -15.82 -13.17 0.42
N PHE A 95 -15.01 -13.27 1.48
CA PHE A 95 -14.21 -12.15 1.98
C PHE A 95 -13.28 -11.58 0.89
N LEU A 96 -13.39 -10.26 0.63
CA LEU A 96 -12.64 -9.53 -0.41
C LEU A 96 -12.79 -10.09 -1.85
N THR A 97 -13.81 -10.89 -2.13
CA THR A 97 -13.98 -11.48 -3.47
C THR A 97 -14.64 -10.51 -4.47
N ARG A 98 -15.42 -9.54 -3.98
CA ARG A 98 -16.21 -8.59 -4.79
C ARG A 98 -15.40 -7.88 -5.89
N ILE A 99 -14.16 -7.50 -5.58
CA ILE A 99 -13.27 -6.71 -6.44
C ILE A 99 -12.86 -7.46 -7.71
N TRP A 100 -12.93 -8.80 -7.69
CA TRP A 100 -12.41 -9.64 -8.76
C TRP A 100 -13.43 -9.98 -9.85
N GLY A 101 -14.69 -9.58 -9.68
CA GLY A 101 -15.75 -9.75 -10.69
C GLY A 101 -16.82 -10.74 -10.26
N ASP A 102 -17.68 -11.11 -11.21
CA ASP A 102 -18.84 -11.98 -10.96
C ASP A 102 -18.41 -13.38 -10.52
N ILE A 103 -18.86 -13.80 -9.33
CA ILE A 103 -18.51 -15.08 -8.72
C ILE A 103 -19.18 -16.27 -9.41
N THR A 104 -20.20 -16.06 -10.25
CA THR A 104 -20.94 -17.15 -10.91
C THR A 104 -20.40 -17.48 -12.29
N LYS A 105 -19.37 -16.76 -12.74
CA LYS A 105 -18.73 -16.94 -14.05
C LYS A 105 -17.30 -17.41 -13.84
N PRO A 106 -16.81 -18.42 -14.59
CA PRO A 106 -15.43 -18.83 -14.49
C PRO A 106 -14.51 -17.64 -14.86
N PRO A 107 -13.44 -17.39 -14.09
CA PRO A 107 -12.49 -16.34 -14.44
C PRO A 107 -11.79 -16.66 -15.76
N HIS A 108 -11.61 -15.63 -16.57
CA HIS A 108 -10.80 -15.75 -17.79
C HIS A 108 -9.33 -15.99 -17.42
N ILE A 109 -8.67 -16.94 -18.09
CA ILE A 109 -7.30 -17.35 -17.75
C ILE A 109 -6.30 -16.20 -17.81
N ILE A 110 -6.44 -15.30 -18.80
CA ILE A 110 -5.62 -14.09 -18.95
C ILE A 110 -5.75 -13.19 -17.71
N LYS A 111 -6.96 -13.04 -17.15
CA LYS A 111 -7.17 -12.24 -15.95
C LYS A 111 -6.43 -12.84 -14.75
N THR A 112 -6.50 -14.17 -14.60
CA THR A 112 -5.75 -14.88 -13.56
C THR A 112 -4.25 -14.61 -13.66
N ILE A 113 -3.69 -14.74 -14.87
CA ILE A 113 -2.27 -14.51 -15.12
C ILE A 113 -1.88 -13.06 -14.78
N ILE A 114 -2.66 -12.08 -15.22
CA ILE A 114 -2.41 -10.65 -14.93
C ILE A 114 -2.40 -10.40 -13.42
N VAL A 115 -3.36 -10.95 -12.68
CA VAL A 115 -3.43 -10.73 -11.22
C VAL A 115 -2.24 -11.35 -10.49
N ILE A 116 -1.81 -12.55 -10.90
CA ILE A 116 -0.63 -13.21 -10.33
C ILE A 116 0.63 -12.40 -10.65
N LEU A 117 0.82 -11.97 -11.90
CA LEU A 117 1.96 -11.16 -12.31
C LEU A 117 1.98 -9.81 -11.59
N ALA A 118 0.83 -9.15 -11.43
CA ALA A 118 0.71 -7.91 -10.68
C ALA A 118 1.10 -8.13 -9.21
N SER A 119 0.61 -9.20 -8.57
CA SER A 119 1.01 -9.52 -7.20
C SER A 119 2.52 -9.73 -7.06
N ILE A 120 3.13 -10.48 -7.96
CA ILE A 120 4.58 -10.73 -7.96
C ILE A 120 5.34 -9.41 -8.14
N PHE A 121 4.91 -8.58 -9.09
CA PHE A 121 5.51 -7.28 -9.36
C PHE A 121 5.50 -6.37 -8.12
N TYR A 122 4.37 -6.29 -7.41
CA TYR A 122 4.27 -5.50 -6.17
C TYR A 122 5.23 -6.01 -5.08
N ILE A 123 5.37 -7.32 -4.93
CA ILE A 123 6.29 -7.92 -3.95
C ILE A 123 7.75 -7.65 -4.35
N LEU A 124 8.11 -7.81 -5.62
CA LEU A 124 9.47 -7.52 -6.11
C LEU A 124 9.82 -6.04 -5.92
N LEU A 125 8.89 -5.14 -6.22
CA LEU A 125 9.08 -3.70 -5.99
C LEU A 125 9.29 -3.38 -4.50
N ALA A 126 8.51 -4.03 -3.61
CA ALA A 126 8.69 -3.88 -2.17
C ALA A 126 10.07 -4.34 -1.69
N CYS A 127 10.56 -5.48 -2.18
CA CYS A 127 11.89 -6.00 -1.89
C CYS A 127 12.99 -5.06 -2.39
N TYR A 128 12.84 -4.53 -3.61
CA TYR A 128 13.78 -3.57 -4.18
C TYR A 128 13.87 -2.30 -3.32
N ILE A 129 12.73 -1.70 -2.95
CA ILE A 129 12.67 -0.51 -2.10
C ILE A 129 13.26 -0.80 -0.71
N HIS A 130 12.98 -1.98 -0.15
CA HIS A 130 13.56 -2.39 1.13
C HIS A 130 15.08 -2.48 1.08
N ASN A 131 15.62 -3.05 0.00
CA ASN A 131 17.06 -3.16 -0.21
C ASN A 131 17.72 -1.77 -0.27
N GLU A 132 17.17 -0.84 -1.06
CA GLU A 132 17.66 0.54 -1.13
C GLU A 132 17.59 1.24 0.25
N GLN A 133 16.49 1.06 0.98
CA GLN A 133 16.33 1.60 2.33
C GLN A 133 17.35 1.04 3.32
N SER A 134 17.70 -0.25 3.19
CA SER A 134 18.57 -0.95 4.13
C SER A 134 20.01 -0.41 4.13
N VAL A 135 20.48 0.10 3.00
CA VAL A 135 21.81 0.70 2.82
C VAL A 135 21.93 2.06 3.52
N ILE A 136 20.82 2.77 3.70
CA ILE A 136 20.82 4.09 4.38
C ILE A 136 21.11 3.91 5.86
N VAL A 137 22.21 4.47 6.36
CA VAL A 137 22.56 4.42 7.79
C VAL A 137 21.71 5.43 8.57
N ARG A 138 21.16 5.00 9.70
CA ARG A 138 20.33 5.85 10.57
C ARG A 138 21.22 6.82 11.35
N ASP A 139 20.72 8.02 11.58
CA ASP A 139 21.35 9.04 12.44
C ASP A 139 22.73 9.52 11.93
N ALA A 140 23.03 9.29 10.65
CA ALA A 140 24.28 9.69 10.01
C ALA A 140 24.08 10.09 8.56
N ILE A 141 25.05 10.84 8.01
CA ILE A 141 25.15 11.13 6.58
C ILE A 141 26.29 10.30 6.01
N GLY A 142 26.02 9.50 4.98
CA GLY A 142 27.04 8.79 4.22
C GLY A 142 27.61 9.67 3.13
N ILE A 143 28.91 9.95 3.16
CA ILE A 143 29.62 10.75 2.17
C ILE A 143 30.59 9.86 1.38
N PRO A 144 30.45 9.77 0.05
CA PRO A 144 31.36 9.02 -0.79
C PRO A 144 32.72 9.70 -0.88
N TYR A 145 33.79 8.89 -0.79
CA TYR A 145 35.15 9.32 -1.05
C TYR A 145 35.92 8.23 -1.80
N LYS A 146 36.18 8.45 -3.08
CA LYS A 146 36.77 7.44 -3.99
C LYS A 146 35.95 6.13 -3.94
N ASN A 147 36.55 5.00 -3.58
CA ASN A 147 35.89 3.70 -3.46
C ASN A 147 35.38 3.39 -2.04
N MET A 148 35.39 4.39 -1.15
CA MET A 148 35.07 4.27 0.26
C MET A 148 33.88 5.17 0.62
N MET A 149 33.27 4.91 1.76
CA MET A 149 32.23 5.75 2.36
C MET A 149 32.64 6.10 3.78
N TYR A 150 32.41 7.34 4.21
CA TYR A 150 32.45 7.68 5.62
C TYR A 150 31.12 8.24 6.08
N TYR A 151 30.77 7.96 7.32
CA TYR A 151 29.47 8.28 7.89
C TYR A 151 29.66 9.22 9.06
N VAL A 152 29.16 10.44 8.90
CA VAL A 152 29.26 11.49 9.91
C VAL A 152 28.01 11.45 10.78
N TYR A 153 28.21 11.20 12.07
CA TYR A 153 27.21 11.38 13.13
C TYR A 153 27.48 12.72 13.83
N SER A 154 26.61 13.11 14.76
CA SER A 154 26.81 14.32 15.56
C SER A 154 28.05 14.28 16.46
N ASP A 155 28.49 13.09 16.89
CA ASP A 155 29.53 12.91 17.90
C ASP A 155 30.72 12.03 17.46
N LYS A 156 30.63 11.43 16.27
CA LYS A 156 31.63 10.48 15.76
C LYS A 156 31.59 10.37 14.24
N VAL A 157 32.64 9.78 13.68
CA VAL A 157 32.67 9.36 12.27
C VAL A 157 33.00 7.88 12.17
N LEU A 158 32.29 7.17 11.30
CA LEU A 158 32.56 5.77 10.95
C LEU A 158 33.14 5.70 9.54
N LEU A 159 34.18 4.89 9.37
CA LEU A 159 34.78 4.64 8.05
C LEU A 159 34.37 3.26 7.54
N SER A 160 33.90 3.20 6.31
CA SER A 160 33.67 1.96 5.57
C SER A 160 34.55 1.91 4.33
N PHE A 161 35.41 0.90 4.26
CA PHE A 161 36.29 0.68 3.10
C PHE A 161 35.62 -0.09 1.97
N LYS A 162 34.31 -0.36 2.08
CA LYS A 162 33.48 -0.94 1.03
C LYS A 162 32.36 0.04 0.65
N ASN A 163 32.17 0.24 -0.64
CA ASN A 163 31.08 1.07 -1.14
C ASN A 163 29.71 0.45 -0.75
N LYS A 164 28.79 1.26 -0.21
CA LYS A 164 27.42 0.86 0.20
C LYS A 164 27.30 -0.23 1.30
N ALA A 165 28.37 -0.54 2.04
CA ALA A 165 28.29 -1.50 3.15
C ALA A 165 28.01 -0.79 4.48
N VAL A 166 27.18 -1.43 5.32
CA VAL A 166 26.98 -1.05 6.75
C VAL A 166 28.08 -1.65 7.63
N GLU A 167 29.03 -2.39 7.04
CA GLU A 167 30.24 -2.84 7.74
C GLU A 167 31.19 -1.65 7.93
N PHE A 168 31.36 -1.25 9.19
CA PHE A 168 32.29 -0.18 9.56
C PHE A 168 33.59 -0.79 10.05
N ASN A 169 34.72 -0.36 9.48
CA ASN A 169 36.03 -0.89 9.80
C ASN A 169 36.71 -0.10 10.91
N LYS A 170 36.42 1.20 11.02
CA LYS A 170 36.99 2.10 12.03
C LYS A 170 35.97 3.13 12.50
N THR A 171 36.08 3.50 13.77
CA THR A 171 35.28 4.52 14.43
C THR A 171 36.22 5.54 15.05
N TYR A 172 35.93 6.82 14.86
CA TYR A 172 36.62 7.92 15.53
C TYR A 172 35.59 8.79 16.24
N SER A 173 35.70 8.89 17.57
CA SER A 173 34.88 9.84 18.32
C SER A 173 35.36 11.28 18.09
N LEU A 174 34.54 12.27 18.46
CA LEU A 174 34.96 13.66 18.46
C LEU A 174 36.27 13.87 19.26
N ALA A 175 36.41 13.21 20.40
CA ALA A 175 37.61 13.28 21.23
C ALA A 175 38.83 12.67 20.53
N ASP A 176 38.65 11.56 19.82
CA ASP A 176 39.72 10.94 19.03
C ASP A 176 40.17 11.87 17.90
N CYS A 177 39.22 12.50 17.19
CA CYS A 177 39.52 13.44 16.13
C CYS A 177 40.31 14.65 16.63
N LYS A 178 39.99 15.20 17.81
CA LYS A 178 40.76 16.29 18.44
C LYS A 178 42.17 15.83 18.82
N ARG A 179 42.31 14.66 19.43
CA ARG A 179 43.59 14.13 19.90
C ARG A 179 44.53 13.76 18.76
N LEU A 180 44.00 13.19 17.69
CA LEU A 180 44.77 12.62 16.58
C LEU A 180 44.93 13.58 15.39
N GLN A 181 44.43 14.82 15.48
CA GLN A 181 44.42 15.77 14.38
C GLN A 181 45.80 15.97 13.73
N ASN A 182 46.86 16.08 14.54
CA ASN A 182 48.23 16.27 14.07
C ASN A 182 48.96 14.97 13.72
N VAL A 183 48.33 13.81 13.96
CA VAL A 183 48.89 12.47 13.74
C VAL A 183 48.42 11.89 12.40
N PHE A 184 47.26 12.32 11.90
CA PHE A 184 46.77 11.85 10.62
C PHE A 184 47.67 12.30 9.46
N ILE A 185 47.88 11.38 8.50
CA ILE A 185 48.57 11.70 7.25
C ILE A 185 47.64 12.59 6.42
N LYS A 186 48.19 13.66 5.84
CA LYS A 186 47.44 14.58 4.99
C LYS A 186 46.75 13.88 3.80
N ASP A 187 45.57 14.35 3.45
CA ASP A 187 44.70 13.89 2.36
C ASP A 187 44.23 12.43 2.48
N THR A 188 44.27 11.87 3.70
CA THR A 188 43.74 10.53 3.97
C THR A 188 42.29 10.57 4.45
N LEU A 189 41.54 9.49 4.20
CA LEU A 189 40.13 9.39 4.59
C LEU A 189 39.89 9.69 6.09
N PRO A 190 40.69 9.17 7.05
CA PRO A 190 40.53 9.49 8.47
C PRO A 190 40.68 10.99 8.77
N GLU A 191 41.64 11.67 8.13
CA GLU A 191 41.85 13.11 8.30
C GLU A 191 40.65 13.91 7.78
N ILE A 192 40.21 13.63 6.55
CA ILE A 192 39.08 14.31 5.90
C ILE A 192 37.80 14.13 6.72
N ALA A 193 37.54 12.89 7.14
CA ALA A 193 36.40 12.53 7.99
C ALA A 193 36.42 13.28 9.33
N CYS A 194 37.55 13.25 10.04
CA CYS A 194 37.68 13.91 11.34
C CYS A 194 37.63 15.44 11.23
N ASN A 195 38.27 16.03 10.22
CA ASN A 195 38.20 17.47 9.97
C ASN A 195 36.77 17.91 9.68
N LYS A 196 35.99 17.12 8.92
CA LYS A 196 34.58 17.40 8.70
C LYS A 196 33.79 17.40 10.00
N LEU A 197 34.00 16.42 10.90
CA LEU A 197 33.34 16.40 12.22
C LEU A 197 33.74 17.59 13.10
N LEU A 198 35.01 18.01 13.05
CA LEU A 198 35.51 19.15 13.84
C LEU A 198 34.95 20.49 13.35
N GLN A 199 34.91 20.71 12.03
CA GLN A 199 34.32 21.92 11.41
C GLN A 199 32.83 22.07 11.73
N LEU A 200 32.10 20.96 11.87
CA LEU A 200 30.67 20.96 12.19
C LEU A 200 30.35 21.46 13.61
N ASN A 201 31.32 21.48 14.54
CA ASN A 201 31.12 21.96 15.90
C ASN A 201 31.28 23.49 16.05
N GLU A 202 31.82 24.19 15.05
CA GLU A 202 32.09 25.63 15.14
C GLU A 202 31.02 26.49 14.45
N GLU A 203 30.49 26.08 13.28
CA GLU A 203 29.46 26.87 12.54
C GLU A 203 28.30 26.05 11.92
N ASP A 204 28.48 24.76 11.62
CA ASP A 204 27.57 23.99 10.74
C ASP A 204 26.72 22.90 11.45
N SER A 205 26.53 22.98 12.78
CA SER A 205 25.81 21.94 13.54
C SER A 205 24.32 21.81 13.16
N GLU A 206 23.69 22.93 12.78
CA GLU A 206 22.31 22.96 12.31
C GLU A 206 22.16 22.27 10.95
N TRP A 207 23.11 22.48 10.04
CA TRP A 207 23.13 21.81 8.74
C TRP A 207 23.23 20.28 8.90
N LEU A 208 24.17 19.81 9.74
CA LEU A 208 24.33 18.36 10.00
C LEU A 208 23.05 17.77 10.61
N SER A 209 22.45 18.47 11.58
CA SER A 209 21.22 18.02 12.23
C SER A 209 20.06 17.94 11.23
N GLN A 210 19.94 18.91 10.33
CA GLN A 210 18.90 18.93 9.31
C GLN A 210 19.10 17.80 8.29
N GLU A 211 20.32 17.57 7.82
CA GLU A 211 20.58 16.50 6.85
C GLU A 211 20.41 15.10 7.46
N ILE A 212 20.80 14.91 8.72
CA ILE A 212 20.53 13.66 9.44
C ILE A 212 19.01 13.43 9.56
N LYS A 213 18.26 14.49 9.89
CA LYS A 213 16.80 14.43 9.98
C LYS A 213 16.16 14.09 8.64
N ASP A 214 16.63 14.70 7.55
CA ASP A 214 16.13 14.45 6.21
C ASP A 214 16.50 13.05 5.72
N ASN A 215 17.71 12.57 6.00
CA ASN A 215 18.14 11.20 5.70
C ASN A 215 17.30 10.17 6.48
N ASN A 216 17.05 10.41 7.77
CA ASN A 216 16.18 9.58 8.60
C ASN A 216 14.73 9.58 8.10
N SER A 217 14.21 10.75 7.71
CA SER A 217 12.88 10.89 7.12
C SER A 217 12.77 10.10 5.82
N HIS A 218 13.78 10.21 4.94
CA HIS A 218 13.86 9.47 3.69
C HIS A 218 13.89 7.95 3.92
N LYS A 219 14.75 7.47 4.83
CA LYS A 219 14.80 6.06 5.24
C LYS A 219 13.44 5.56 5.73
N LYS A 220 12.76 6.34 6.58
CA LYS A 220 11.43 6.01 7.11
C LYS A 220 10.38 5.98 6.00
N ALA A 221 10.40 6.95 5.09
CA ALA A 221 9.47 7.01 3.96
C ALA A 221 9.61 5.78 3.04
N LEU A 222 10.85 5.39 2.70
CA LEU A 222 11.09 4.19 1.91
C LEU A 222 10.64 2.90 2.63
N LEU A 223 10.84 2.81 3.94
CA LEU A 223 10.38 1.66 4.73
C LEU A 223 8.85 1.55 4.71
N ILE A 224 8.15 2.66 4.92
CA ILE A 224 6.68 2.71 4.84
C ILE A 224 6.22 2.30 3.44
N LEU A 225 6.86 2.84 2.40
CA LEU A 225 6.53 2.53 1.01
C LEU A 225 6.72 1.05 0.68
N SER A 226 7.82 0.44 1.14
CA SER A 226 8.08 -0.99 1.00
C SER A 226 6.98 -1.83 1.66
N ILE A 227 6.59 -1.50 2.89
CA ILE A 227 5.52 -2.21 3.62
C ILE A 227 4.18 -2.08 2.87
N VAL A 228 3.85 -0.90 2.35
CA VAL A 228 2.61 -0.67 1.58
C VAL A 228 2.59 -1.52 0.31
N TYR A 229 3.68 -1.57 -0.46
CA TYR A 229 3.74 -2.40 -1.66
C TYR A 229 3.67 -3.90 -1.32
N PHE A 230 4.36 -4.34 -0.28
CA PHE A 230 4.35 -5.74 0.15
C PHE A 230 2.95 -6.19 0.59
N THR A 231 2.32 -5.42 1.47
CA THR A 231 0.96 -5.72 1.96
C THR A 231 -0.07 -5.66 0.84
N SER A 232 0.05 -4.70 -0.10
CA SER A 232 -0.82 -4.62 -1.27
C SER A 232 -0.70 -5.86 -2.16
N GLY A 233 0.53 -6.30 -2.47
CA GLY A 233 0.77 -7.52 -3.23
C GLY A 233 0.17 -8.75 -2.56
N LEU A 234 0.37 -8.89 -1.25
CA LEU A 234 -0.18 -10.00 -0.47
C LEU A 234 -1.71 -9.99 -0.41
N VAL A 235 -2.33 -8.83 -0.23
CA VAL A 235 -3.79 -8.66 -0.28
C VAL A 235 -4.34 -9.03 -1.65
N ILE A 236 -3.68 -8.61 -2.74
CA ILE A 236 -4.07 -8.98 -4.11
C ILE A 236 -4.06 -10.50 -4.27
N PHE A 237 -2.97 -11.16 -3.89
CA PHE A 237 -2.83 -12.61 -4.01
C PHE A 237 -3.87 -13.37 -3.18
N LEU A 238 -3.99 -13.04 -1.89
CA LEU A 238 -4.89 -13.73 -0.96
C LEU A 238 -6.36 -13.51 -1.32
N SER A 239 -6.74 -12.28 -1.70
CA SER A 239 -8.12 -12.01 -2.09
C SER A 239 -8.47 -12.70 -3.42
N TYR A 240 -7.53 -12.79 -4.37
CA TYR A 240 -7.77 -13.47 -5.64
C TYR A 240 -7.88 -14.99 -5.48
N THR A 241 -7.03 -15.60 -4.66
CA THR A 241 -7.11 -17.03 -4.35
C THR A 241 -8.42 -17.37 -3.64
N LYS A 242 -8.89 -16.52 -2.72
CA LYS A 242 -10.23 -16.62 -2.11
C LYS A 242 -11.34 -16.51 -3.15
N PHE A 243 -11.24 -15.55 -4.08
CA PHE A 243 -12.20 -15.42 -5.17
C PHE A 243 -12.27 -16.69 -6.04
N PHE A 244 -11.12 -17.24 -6.42
CA PHE A 244 -11.07 -18.47 -7.20
C PHE A 244 -11.71 -19.66 -6.47
N TYR A 245 -11.44 -19.79 -5.16
CA TYR A 245 -12.05 -20.82 -4.33
C TYR A 245 -13.58 -20.66 -4.22
N ALA A 246 -14.04 -19.44 -3.91
CA ALA A 246 -15.47 -19.14 -3.79
C ALA A 246 -16.21 -19.33 -5.12
N ASN A 247 -15.59 -18.93 -6.24
CA ASN A 247 -16.11 -19.16 -7.59
C ASN A 247 -16.35 -20.64 -7.85
N LYS A 248 -15.34 -21.47 -7.57
CA LYS A 248 -15.46 -22.93 -7.71
C LYS A 248 -16.61 -23.48 -6.86
N LYS A 249 -16.73 -23.06 -5.60
CA LYS A 249 -17.82 -23.52 -4.71
C LYS A 249 -19.21 -23.10 -5.18
N VAL A 250 -19.37 -21.88 -5.68
CA VAL A 250 -20.63 -21.42 -6.25
C VAL A 250 -20.99 -22.19 -7.53
N LEU A 251 -20.01 -22.45 -8.39
CA LEU A 251 -20.22 -23.23 -9.62
C LEU A 251 -20.59 -24.68 -9.34
N GLU A 252 -19.91 -25.33 -8.39
CA GLU A 252 -20.24 -26.68 -7.91
C GLU A 252 -21.68 -26.74 -7.38
N TYR A 253 -22.06 -25.77 -6.54
CA TYR A 253 -23.41 -25.69 -5.99
C TYR A 253 -24.47 -25.46 -7.08
N LYS A 254 -24.21 -24.54 -8.01
CA LYS A 254 -25.08 -24.26 -9.16
C LYS A 254 -25.29 -25.49 -10.04
N ALA A 255 -24.23 -26.27 -10.28
CA ALA A 255 -24.32 -27.52 -11.03
C ALA A 255 -25.16 -28.57 -10.29
N SER A 256 -24.98 -28.72 -8.97
CA SER A 256 -25.77 -29.66 -8.17
C SER A 256 -27.26 -29.37 -8.20
N ASN A 257 -27.67 -28.09 -8.14
CA ASN A 257 -29.08 -27.72 -8.16
C ASN A 257 -29.73 -27.91 -9.55
N LYS A 258 -28.96 -27.84 -10.65
CA LYS A 258 -29.48 -28.13 -11.99
C LYS A 258 -29.74 -29.63 -12.22
N ASN A 259 -29.03 -30.49 -11.50
CA ASN A 259 -29.22 -31.95 -11.62
C ASN A 259 -30.37 -32.47 -10.75
N HIS A 260 -30.98 -31.60 -9.93
CA HIS A 260 -32.12 -31.91 -9.06
C HIS A 260 -33.43 -31.22 -9.47
N SER A 261 -33.44 -30.49 -10.60
CA SER A 261 -34.63 -29.90 -11.23
C SER A 261 -35.00 -30.64 -12.50
#